data_AF-S9Q157-F1
#
_entry.id   AF-S9Q157-F1
#
_cell.length_a   1.000
_cell.length_b   1.000
_cell.length_c   1.000
_cell.angle_alpha   90.00
_cell.angle_beta   90.00
_cell.angle_gamma   90.00
#
_symmetry.space_group_name_H-M   'P 1'
#
loop_
_entity.id
_entity.type
_entity.pdbx_description
1 polymer ?
#
loop_
_entity_poly.entity_id
_entity_poly.type
_entity_poly.pdbx_seq_one_letter_code
_entity_poly.pdbx_strand_id
1 'polypeptide(L)'
;MYRQSLLCEGLGGAPRADYSRPETLGPALAGVEKVLFISSNEVGQRATQHRAVVDAAKKAGVRLLVYTSILHADTTRMLLAGEHKTTEEAIRASGVPFVFLRDGWYFENYTENLGPALAHGALVGSAGEGRIAAAARADYAAAAVAAAFPR
;
A
#
# COMPACT_ATOMS: atom_id res chain seq x y z
N MET A 1 2.36 13.67 5.09
CA MET A 1 1.01 13.36 5.60
C MET A 1 0.24 12.65 4.49
N TYR A 2 0.30 11.32 4.44
CA TYR A 2 -0.25 10.57 3.30
C TYR A 2 -1.77 10.42 3.45
N ARG A 3 -2.49 10.78 2.39
CA ARG A 3 -3.94 10.60 2.27
C ARG A 3 -4.19 9.12 1.98
N GLN A 4 -4.97 8.43 2.82
CA GLN A 4 -5.54 7.13 2.47
C GLN A 4 -6.19 7.27 1.08
N SER A 5 -5.63 6.61 0.07
CA SER A 5 -6.03 6.83 -1.31
C SER A 5 -6.19 5.50 -2.02
N LEU A 6 -7.36 5.34 -2.62
CA LEU A 6 -7.63 4.34 -3.64
C LEU A 6 -7.56 5.05 -4.98
N LEU A 7 -6.85 4.45 -5.94
CA LEU A 7 -6.91 4.87 -7.33
C LEU A 7 -7.83 3.89 -8.07
N CYS A 8 -8.90 4.43 -8.65
CA CYS A 8 -9.92 3.70 -9.38
C CYS A 8 -9.96 4.19 -10.82
N GLU A 9 -10.05 3.29 -11.78
CA GLU A 9 -10.25 3.62 -13.21
C GLU A 9 -11.76 3.78 -13.50
N GLY A 10 -12.12 4.78 -14.32
CA GLY A 10 -13.49 4.96 -14.84
C GLY A 10 -14.34 6.07 -14.22
N LEU A 11 -13.81 6.93 -13.33
CA LEU A 11 -14.62 7.96 -12.66
C LEU A 11 -14.07 9.39 -12.84
N GLY A 12 -14.81 10.25 -13.52
CA GLY A 12 -14.70 11.70 -13.36
C GLY A 12 -15.31 12.11 -12.01
N GLY A 13 -14.48 12.50 -11.04
CA GLY A 13 -14.92 12.97 -9.72
C GLY A 13 -15.31 11.85 -8.74
N ALA A 14 -14.39 10.92 -8.45
CA ALA A 14 -14.65 9.79 -7.55
C ALA A 14 -15.11 10.24 -6.13
N PRO A 15 -16.12 9.58 -5.53
CA PRO A 15 -16.51 9.79 -4.14
C PRO A 15 -15.33 9.61 -3.19
N ARG A 16 -15.30 10.37 -2.08
CA ARG A 16 -14.26 10.22 -1.05
C ARG A 16 -14.32 8.81 -0.46
N ALA A 17 -13.23 8.05 -0.58
CA ALA A 17 -13.00 6.82 0.16
C ALA A 17 -12.15 7.11 1.41
N ASP A 18 -12.60 6.65 2.57
CA ASP A 18 -11.95 6.85 3.86
C ASP A 18 -11.97 5.52 4.61
N TYR A 19 -10.80 4.93 4.86
CA TYR A 19 -10.71 3.56 5.38
C TYR A 19 -11.21 3.46 6.82
N SER A 20 -11.20 4.58 7.56
CA SER A 20 -11.75 4.69 8.91
C SER A 20 -13.27 4.86 8.91
N ARG A 21 -13.89 5.02 7.73
CA ARG A 21 -15.32 5.21 7.52
C ARG A 21 -15.83 4.24 6.46
N PRO A 22 -16.06 2.96 6.81
CA PRO A 22 -16.44 1.91 5.87
C PRO A 22 -17.67 2.23 5.00
N GLU A 23 -18.59 3.05 5.51
CA GLU A 23 -19.76 3.54 4.79
C GLU A 23 -19.43 4.34 3.53
N THR A 24 -18.21 4.92 3.46
CA THR A 24 -17.73 5.68 2.31
C THR A 24 -17.18 4.78 1.19
N LEU A 25 -16.80 3.55 1.50
CA LEU A 25 -16.07 2.67 0.59
C LEU A 25 -16.98 2.07 -0.49
N GLY A 26 -18.20 1.69 -0.14
CA GLY A 26 -19.18 1.14 -1.10
C GLY A 26 -19.48 2.12 -2.24
N PRO A 27 -19.90 3.36 -1.96
CA PRO A 27 -20.11 4.38 -2.98
C PRO A 27 -18.86 4.68 -3.81
N ALA A 28 -17.67 4.71 -3.19
CA ALA A 28 -16.42 4.99 -3.89
C ALA A 28 -15.97 3.86 -4.84
N LEU A 29 -16.45 2.63 -4.61
CA LEU A 29 -16.13 1.45 -5.41
C LEU A 29 -17.26 1.05 -6.38
N ALA A 30 -18.36 1.80 -6.42
CA ALA A 30 -19.47 1.52 -7.33
C ALA A 30 -19.01 1.60 -8.80
N GLY A 31 -19.17 0.50 -9.54
CA GLY A 31 -18.77 0.40 -10.94
C GLY A 31 -17.26 0.28 -11.19
N VAL A 32 -16.44 0.20 -10.13
CA VAL A 32 -14.99 0.09 -10.26
C VAL A 32 -14.60 -1.37 -10.55
N GLU A 33 -13.93 -1.60 -11.67
CA GLU A 33 -13.47 -2.95 -12.03
C GLU A 33 -12.12 -3.30 -11.39
N LYS A 34 -11.22 -2.32 -11.24
CA LYS A 34 -9.87 -2.52 -10.72
C LYS A 34 -9.54 -1.48 -9.67
N VAL A 35 -8.90 -1.92 -8.59
CA VAL A 35 -8.55 -1.07 -7.46
C VAL A 35 -7.06 -1.20 -7.19
N LEU A 36 -6.35 -0.06 -7.25
CA LEU A 36 -5.04 0.06 -6.63
C LEU A 36 -5.21 0.45 -5.16
N PHE A 37 -5.02 -0.54 -4.30
CA PHE A 37 -5.11 -0.45 -2.85
C PHE A 37 -3.75 -0.09 -2.25
N ILE A 38 -3.57 1.21 -1.98
CA ILE A 38 -2.39 1.71 -1.28
C ILE A 38 -2.57 1.48 0.22
N SER A 39 -1.57 0.87 0.85
CA SER A 39 -1.58 0.57 2.29
C SER A 39 -1.70 1.83 3.13
N SER A 40 -2.55 1.79 4.17
CA SER A 40 -2.63 2.82 5.20
C SER A 40 -1.31 2.94 5.96
N ASN A 41 -1.02 4.10 6.55
CA ASN A 41 0.13 4.35 7.41
C ASN A 41 -0.21 4.34 8.91
N GLU A 42 -1.46 4.01 9.28
CA GLU A 42 -1.94 4.00 10.67
C GLU A 42 -1.67 2.66 11.37
N VAL A 43 -0.51 2.57 12.01
CA VAL A 43 -0.09 1.40 12.81
C VAL A 43 -1.13 1.11 13.90
N GLY A 44 -1.55 -0.15 14.02
CA GLY A 44 -2.56 -0.61 14.98
C GLY A 44 -4.00 -0.59 14.46
N GLN A 45 -4.32 0.30 13.52
CA GLN A 45 -5.66 0.36 12.88
C GLN A 45 -5.67 -0.25 11.48
N ARG A 46 -4.48 -0.47 10.90
CA ARG A 46 -4.27 -0.95 9.53
C ARG A 46 -5.08 -2.22 9.24
N ALA A 47 -5.06 -3.21 10.12
CA ALA A 47 -5.76 -4.47 9.90
C ALA A 47 -7.29 -4.28 9.75
N THR A 48 -7.89 -3.42 10.58
CA THR A 48 -9.32 -3.12 10.55
C THR A 48 -9.68 -2.32 9.29
N GLN A 49 -8.92 -1.26 9.01
CA GLN A 49 -9.08 -0.42 7.83
C GLN A 49 -8.97 -1.23 6.54
N HIS A 50 -7.94 -2.07 6.45
CA HIS A 50 -7.70 -2.87 5.25
C HIS A 50 -8.78 -3.92 5.03
N ARG A 51 -9.28 -4.54 6.10
CA ARG A 51 -10.40 -5.47 6.00
C ARG A 51 -11.66 -4.79 5.46
N ALA A 52 -11.96 -3.58 5.91
CA ALA A 52 -13.09 -2.80 5.38
C ALA A 52 -12.97 -2.54 3.88
N VAL A 53 -11.76 -2.21 3.39
CA VAL A 53 -11.48 -2.02 1.95
C VAL A 53 -11.67 -3.33 1.18
N VAL A 54 -11.12 -4.44 1.67
CA VAL A 54 -11.24 -5.77 1.04
C VAL A 54 -12.71 -6.20 0.96
N ASP A 55 -13.47 -6.05 2.05
CA ASP A 55 -14.89 -6.39 2.09
C ASP A 55 -15.71 -5.52 1.14
N ALA A 56 -15.42 -4.22 1.07
CA ALA A 56 -16.10 -3.30 0.16
C ALA A 56 -15.79 -3.64 -1.31
N ALA A 57 -14.54 -3.95 -1.65
CA ALA A 57 -14.14 -4.37 -2.98
C ALA A 57 -14.84 -5.66 -3.41
N LYS A 58 -14.90 -6.66 -2.51
CA LYS A 58 -15.65 -7.90 -2.74
C LYS A 58 -17.13 -7.62 -3.00
N LYS A 59 -17.78 -6.81 -2.16
CA LYS A 59 -19.20 -6.46 -2.29
C LYS A 59 -19.50 -5.68 -3.57
N ALA A 60 -18.60 -4.81 -3.98
CA ALA A 60 -18.74 -4.01 -5.21
C ALA A 60 -18.48 -4.82 -6.49
N GLY A 61 -18.00 -6.06 -6.38
CA GLY A 61 -17.70 -6.90 -7.55
C GLY A 61 -16.42 -6.48 -8.27
N VAL A 62 -15.46 -5.88 -7.56
CA VAL A 62 -14.14 -5.56 -8.10
C VAL A 62 -13.51 -6.84 -8.67
N ARG A 63 -12.95 -6.72 -9.87
CA ARG A 63 -12.36 -7.82 -10.64
C ARG A 63 -10.86 -7.97 -10.42
N LEU A 64 -10.20 -6.92 -9.91
CA LEU A 64 -8.78 -6.96 -9.57
C LEU A 64 -8.44 -6.03 -8.40
N LEU A 65 -7.79 -6.57 -7.37
CA LEU A 65 -7.15 -5.81 -6.29
C LEU A 65 -5.63 -5.84 -6.43
N VAL A 66 -5.02 -4.68 -6.67
CA VAL A 66 -3.56 -4.51 -6.66
C VAL A 66 -3.18 -3.86 -5.34
N TYR A 67 -2.42 -4.55 -4.49
CA TYR A 67 -2.11 -4.08 -3.13
C TYR A 67 -0.62 -3.79 -2.95
N THR A 68 -0.29 -2.62 -2.41
CA THR A 68 1.08 -2.27 -1.99
C THR A 68 1.40 -2.95 -0.66
N SER A 69 2.02 -4.11 -0.75
CA SER A 69 2.52 -4.91 0.36
C SER A 69 3.98 -4.52 0.70
N ILE A 70 4.69 -5.41 1.39
CA ILE A 70 6.08 -5.22 1.80
C ILE A 70 6.95 -6.37 1.30
N LEU A 71 8.20 -6.06 0.94
CA LEU A 71 9.17 -7.02 0.42
C LEU A 71 9.35 -8.20 1.38
N HIS A 72 9.19 -9.40 0.85
CA HIS A 72 9.24 -10.66 1.61
C HIS A 72 8.31 -10.69 2.84
N ALA A 73 7.07 -10.19 2.71
CA ALA A 73 6.08 -10.12 3.80
C ALA A 73 5.94 -11.41 4.65
N ASP A 74 6.19 -12.58 4.07
CA ASP A 74 6.10 -13.87 4.76
C ASP A 74 7.28 -14.18 5.70
N THR A 75 8.45 -13.60 5.44
CA THR A 75 9.73 -13.99 6.08
C THR A 75 10.53 -12.83 6.66
N THR A 76 10.24 -11.60 6.27
CA THR A 76 10.95 -10.41 6.76
C THR A 76 10.70 -10.19 8.26
N ARG A 77 11.70 -9.67 8.96
CA ARG A 77 11.63 -9.35 10.41
C ARG A 77 11.19 -7.92 10.70
N MET A 78 10.81 -7.17 9.67
CA MET A 78 10.36 -5.79 9.81
C MET A 78 9.07 -5.73 10.62
N LEU A 79 8.96 -4.76 11.53
CA LEU A 79 7.80 -4.60 12.42
C LEU A 79 6.47 -4.47 11.65
N LEU A 80 6.50 -3.86 10.46
CA LEU A 80 5.31 -3.64 9.63
C LEU A 80 4.81 -4.92 8.94
N ALA A 81 5.63 -5.98 8.88
CA ALA A 81 5.34 -7.19 8.11
C ALA A 81 4.08 -7.92 8.58
N GLY A 82 3.83 -7.95 9.89
CA GLY A 82 2.64 -8.60 10.46
C GLY A 82 1.34 -8.01 9.92
N GLU A 83 1.26 -6.68 9.80
CA GLU A 83 0.05 -6.02 9.29
C GLU A 83 -0.13 -6.21 7.78
N HIS A 84 0.97 -6.19 7.01
CA HIS A 84 0.92 -6.50 5.57
C HIS A 84 0.53 -7.95 5.32
N LYS A 85 1.11 -8.92 6.05
CA LYS A 85 0.75 -10.33 5.97
C LYS A 85 -0.74 -10.56 6.28
N THR A 86 -1.24 -9.95 7.36
CA THR A 86 -2.67 -10.00 7.71
C THR A 86 -3.55 -9.47 6.58
N THR A 87 -3.10 -8.42 5.88
CA THR A 87 -3.82 -7.86 4.74
C THR A 87 -3.79 -8.79 3.53
N GLU A 88 -2.63 -9.35 3.21
CA GLU A 88 -2.50 -10.34 2.13
C GLU A 88 -3.39 -11.56 2.36
N GLU A 89 -3.47 -12.06 3.60
CA GLU A 89 -4.36 -13.16 3.99
C GLU A 89 -5.83 -12.79 3.81
N ALA A 90 -6.23 -11.57 4.21
CA ALA A 90 -7.59 -11.08 4.00
C ALA A 90 -7.94 -10.97 2.50
N ILE A 91 -7.01 -10.47 1.67
CA ILE A 91 -7.19 -10.40 0.22
C ILE A 91 -7.33 -11.80 -0.37
N ARG A 92 -6.46 -12.76 0.00
CA ARG A 92 -6.57 -14.16 -0.45
C ARG A 92 -7.92 -14.77 -0.08
N ALA A 93 -8.38 -14.56 1.16
CA ALA A 93 -9.65 -15.08 1.65
C ALA A 93 -10.88 -14.43 0.99
N SER A 94 -10.73 -13.24 0.39
CA SER A 94 -11.85 -12.53 -0.24
C SER A 94 -12.38 -13.23 -1.49
N GLY A 95 -11.51 -13.97 -2.19
CA GLY A 95 -11.79 -14.57 -3.51
C GLY A 95 -11.67 -13.59 -4.68
N VAL A 96 -11.38 -12.31 -4.44
CA VAL A 96 -11.15 -11.31 -5.49
C VAL A 96 -9.78 -11.58 -6.14
N PRO A 97 -9.65 -11.62 -7.47
CA PRO A 97 -8.34 -11.74 -8.13
C PRO A 97 -7.41 -10.60 -7.69
N PHE A 98 -6.13 -10.90 -7.48
CA PHE A 98 -5.22 -9.94 -6.85
C PHE A 98 -3.79 -9.98 -7.39
N VAL A 99 -3.08 -8.87 -7.16
CA VAL A 99 -1.63 -8.72 -7.34
C VAL A 99 -1.06 -8.09 -6.07
N PHE A 100 0.04 -8.66 -5.55
CA PHE A 100 0.80 -8.06 -4.46
C PHE A 100 2.06 -7.39 -4.97
N LEU A 101 2.12 -6.08 -4.80
CA LEU A 101 3.31 -5.27 -5.02
C LEU A 101 4.08 -5.22 -3.71
N ARG A 102 4.99 -6.16 -3.53
CA ARG A 102 5.80 -6.29 -2.30
C ARG A 102 6.96 -5.30 -2.35
N ASP A 103 6.65 -4.04 -2.12
CA ASP A 103 7.59 -2.92 -2.24
C ASP A 103 8.75 -3.04 -1.24
N GLY A 104 9.95 -2.69 -1.70
CA GLY A 104 11.15 -2.63 -0.87
C GLY A 104 11.21 -1.34 -0.06
N TRP A 105 12.43 -0.83 0.13
CA TRP A 105 12.62 0.43 0.85
C TRP A 105 12.58 1.62 -0.10
N TYR A 106 12.16 2.79 0.40
CA TYR A 106 12.17 4.03 -0.36
C TYR A 106 13.48 4.78 -0.14
N PHE A 107 14.12 5.29 -1.20
CA PHE A 107 15.26 6.20 -1.05
C PHE A 107 14.91 7.43 -0.23
N GLU A 108 13.66 7.87 -0.36
CA GLU A 108 13.14 9.04 0.31
C GLU A 108 13.14 8.91 1.84
N ASN A 109 13.09 7.68 2.38
CA ASN A 109 13.22 7.45 3.83
C ASN A 109 14.60 7.91 4.36
N TYR A 110 15.64 7.92 3.52
CA TYR A 110 16.95 8.46 3.85
C TYR A 110 17.04 9.95 3.56
N THR A 111 16.57 10.40 2.39
CA THR A 111 16.70 11.81 2.00
C THR A 111 15.85 12.73 2.87
N GLU A 112 14.76 12.23 3.47
CA GLU A 112 13.99 12.94 4.51
C GLU A 112 14.85 13.35 5.71
N ASN A 113 15.97 12.64 5.97
CA ASN A 113 16.92 12.94 7.04
C ASN A 113 18.27 13.47 6.53
N LEU A 114 18.33 13.99 5.29
CA LEU A 114 19.57 14.44 4.68
C LEU A 114 20.20 15.62 5.42
N GLY A 115 19.39 16.57 5.92
CA GLY A 115 19.88 17.73 6.66
C GLY A 115 20.71 17.36 7.90
N PRO A 116 20.16 16.59 8.85
CA PRO A 116 20.91 16.05 9.99
C PRO A 116 22.14 15.23 9.56
N ALA A 117 22.03 14.40 8.52
CA ALA A 117 23.15 13.58 8.05
C ALA A 117 24.34 14.44 7.57
N LEU A 118 24.06 15.52 6.83
CA LEU A 118 25.06 16.48 6.38
C LEU A 118 25.65 17.26 7.55
N ALA A 119 24.82 17.71 8.49
CA ALA A 119 25.26 18.48 9.66
C ALA A 119 26.21 17.68 10.57
N HIS A 120 25.99 16.37 10.70
CA HIS A 120 26.80 15.49 11.54
C HIS A 120 27.88 14.72 10.77
N GLY A 121 27.92 14.83 9.44
CA GLY A 121 28.85 14.07 8.59
C GLY A 121 28.68 12.56 8.67
N ALA A 122 27.50 12.07 9.04
CA ALA A 122 27.24 10.66 9.30
C ALA A 122 25.79 10.27 9.01
N LEU A 123 25.61 9.07 8.43
CA LEU A 123 24.31 8.40 8.35
C LEU A 123 24.13 7.51 9.58
N VAL A 124 23.37 7.98 10.57
CA VAL A 124 23.14 7.25 11.82
C VAL A 124 21.97 6.28 11.66
N GLY A 125 22.17 5.03 12.07
CA GLY A 125 21.13 3.99 12.05
C GLY A 125 21.60 2.70 12.68
N SER A 126 20.73 1.68 12.69
CA SER A 126 20.97 0.37 13.29
C SER A 126 20.99 -0.77 12.26
N ALA A 127 21.27 -0.46 11.00
CA ALA A 127 21.30 -1.44 9.91
C ALA A 127 22.57 -2.31 9.87
N GLY A 128 23.64 -1.92 10.56
CA GLY A 128 24.93 -2.62 10.52
C GLY A 128 25.45 -2.76 9.09
N GLU A 129 25.82 -3.97 8.69
CA GLU A 129 26.25 -4.31 7.31
C GLU A 129 25.07 -4.74 6.40
N GLY A 130 23.84 -4.51 6.83
CA GLY A 130 22.64 -4.85 6.06
C GLY A 130 22.63 -4.18 4.69
N ARG A 131 22.34 -4.94 3.64
CA ARG A 131 22.19 -4.43 2.28
C ARG A 131 20.74 -4.09 2.01
N ILE A 132 20.50 -2.89 1.48
CA ILE A 132 19.16 -2.34 1.31
C ILE A 132 18.93 -2.07 -0.17
N ALA A 133 18.11 -2.90 -0.80
CA ALA A 133 17.64 -2.70 -2.18
C ALA A 133 16.50 -1.68 -2.18
N ALA A 134 16.87 -0.39 -2.16
CA ALA A 134 15.92 0.71 -2.22
C ALA A 134 15.64 1.14 -3.66
N ALA A 135 14.47 1.75 -3.87
CA ALA A 135 14.10 2.43 -5.12
C ALA A 135 13.30 3.70 -4.79
N ALA A 136 13.07 4.58 -5.76
CA ALA A 136 12.29 5.79 -5.52
C ALA A 136 10.79 5.45 -5.43
N ARG A 137 10.01 6.25 -4.69
CA ARG A 137 8.54 6.11 -4.68
C ARG A 137 7.94 6.24 -6.09
N ALA A 138 8.58 7.01 -6.97
CA ALA A 138 8.20 7.11 -8.38
C ALA A 138 8.34 5.78 -9.13
N ASP A 139 9.36 4.97 -8.83
CA ASP A 139 9.58 3.67 -9.46
C ASP A 139 8.50 2.66 -9.01
N TYR A 140 8.21 2.64 -7.71
CA TYR A 140 7.12 1.80 -7.16
C TYR A 140 5.75 2.23 -7.69
N ALA A 141 5.50 3.54 -7.82
CA ALA A 141 4.29 4.06 -8.43
C ALA A 141 4.16 3.67 -9.92
N ALA A 142 5.26 3.71 -10.68
CA ALA A 142 5.27 3.26 -12.07
C ALA A 142 4.97 1.76 -12.18
N ALA A 143 5.55 0.93 -11.31
CA ALA A 143 5.24 -0.49 -11.22
C ALA A 143 3.76 -0.74 -10.86
N ALA A 144 3.22 0.05 -9.93
CA ALA A 144 1.82 -0.04 -9.52
C ALA A 144 0.85 0.31 -10.64
N VAL A 145 1.13 1.37 -11.40
CA VAL A 145 0.34 1.74 -12.57
C VAL A 145 0.43 0.65 -13.64
N ALA A 146 1.63 0.12 -13.92
CA ALA A 146 1.79 -0.95 -14.89
C ALA A 146 1.03 -2.24 -14.52
N ALA A 147 0.95 -2.56 -13.22
CA ALA A 147 0.22 -3.73 -12.72
C ALA A 147 -1.30 -3.54 -12.71
N ALA A 148 -1.78 -2.35 -12.33
CA ALA A 148 -3.22 -2.07 -12.23
C ALA A 148 -3.84 -1.71 -13.59
N PHE A 149 -3.09 -1.02 -14.43
CA PHE A 149 -3.56 -0.42 -15.68
C PHE A 149 -2.57 -0.71 -16.83
N PRO A 150 -2.40 -2.00 -17.20
CA PRO A 150 -1.58 -2.35 -18.37
C PRO A 150 -2.19 -1.73 -19.63
N ARG A 151 -1.32 -1.28 -20.54
CA ARG A 151 -1.70 -0.72 -21.84
C ARG A 151 -2.41 -1.73 -22.73
#